data_AF-A0A833QV08-F1
#
_entry.id   AF-A0A833QV08-F1
#
_cell.length_a   1.000
_cell.length_b   1.000
_cell.length_c   1.000
_cell.angle_alpha   90.00
_cell.angle_beta   90.00
_cell.angle_gamma   90.00
#
_symmetry.space_group_name_H-M   'P 1'
#
loop_
_entity.id
_entity.type
_entity.pdbx_description
1 polymer ?
#
loop_
_entity_poly.entity_id
_entity_poly.type
_entity_poly.pdbx_seq_one_letter_code
_entity_poly.pdbx_strand_id
1 'polypeptide(L)'
;MTPILPTRAICVRAVTFILLIAISLWANYEASKGFDLTIHNASMNTLVGRQFDLMFVSNGKAAKLLLEASDVMERIVYPANMYVKKPVRHVILELAGEKTTEIVQVKRGYKKEKPGEYQIIINPEILEEENLTKAMAAALYRAMAYVWLWDSTTAAQRSVVDAIVEYLMVRSGRFNSTSSKNRSSNVGNFLQKCDNLILSNGFVARLNNAVHELPSERMVDQALNQLLEELCLEHLQLASF
;
A
#
# COMPACT_ATOMS: atom_id res chain seq x y z
N MET A 1 31.83 -24.33 -51.21
CA MET A 1 32.16 -24.50 -49.78
C MET A 1 31.03 -23.87 -48.97
N THR A 2 30.11 -24.68 -48.45
CA THR A 2 29.05 -24.22 -47.56
C THR A 2 29.59 -24.25 -46.12
N PRO A 3 29.51 -23.15 -45.35
CA PRO A 3 29.96 -23.17 -43.96
C PRO A 3 28.92 -23.92 -43.14
N ILE A 4 29.29 -25.12 -42.67
CA ILE A 4 28.53 -25.85 -41.66
C ILE A 4 28.74 -25.09 -40.35
N LEU A 5 27.83 -24.16 -40.01
CA LEU A 5 27.81 -23.63 -38.65
C LEU A 5 27.63 -24.83 -37.69
N PRO A 6 28.46 -24.99 -36.65
CA PRO A 6 28.34 -26.12 -35.74
C PRO A 6 26.96 -26.06 -35.11
N THR A 7 26.16 -27.12 -35.27
CA THR A 7 24.77 -27.23 -34.78
C THR A 7 24.62 -26.77 -33.32
N ARG A 8 25.67 -26.98 -32.51
CA ARG A 8 25.78 -26.48 -31.14
C ARG A 8 25.65 -24.97 -31.01
N ALA A 9 26.26 -24.18 -31.89
CA ALA A 9 26.16 -22.72 -31.89
C ALA A 9 24.76 -22.22 -32.24
N ILE A 10 24.06 -22.93 -33.16
CA ILE A 10 22.66 -22.62 -33.51
C ILE A 10 21.74 -22.95 -32.33
N CYS A 11 21.92 -24.11 -31.70
CA CYS A 11 21.17 -24.51 -30.50
C CYS A 11 21.39 -23.51 -29.35
N VAL A 12 22.64 -23.12 -29.07
CA VAL A 12 22.93 -22.15 -28.00
C VAL A 12 22.24 -20.81 -28.27
N ARG A 13 22.33 -20.28 -29.51
CA ARG A 13 21.64 -19.05 -29.88
C ARG A 13 20.13 -19.17 -29.71
N ALA A 14 19.53 -20.24 -30.23
CA ALA A 14 18.09 -20.48 -30.12
C ALA A 14 17.64 -20.55 -28.65
N VAL A 15 18.38 -21.27 -27.79
CA VAL A 15 18.10 -21.35 -26.35
C VAL A 15 18.24 -19.98 -25.69
N THR A 16 19.28 -19.20 -26.00
CA THR A 16 19.44 -17.84 -25.46
C THR A 16 18.29 -16.91 -25.87
N PHE A 17 17.84 -16.99 -27.13
CA PHE A 17 16.70 -16.21 -27.59
C PHE A 17 15.41 -16.60 -26.86
N ILE A 18 15.15 -17.90 -26.72
CA ILE A 18 13.97 -18.39 -25.98
C ILE A 18 14.02 -17.95 -24.52
N LEU A 19 15.18 -18.03 -23.86
CA LEU A 19 15.36 -17.56 -22.48
C LEU A 19 15.10 -16.06 -22.36
N LEU A 20 15.63 -15.24 -23.28
CA LEU A 20 15.37 -13.80 -23.28
C LEU A 20 13.87 -13.51 -23.45
N ILE A 21 13.20 -14.19 -24.36
CA ILE A 21 11.75 -14.05 -24.55
C ILE A 21 10.99 -14.45 -23.28
N ALA A 22 11.34 -15.57 -22.66
CA ALA A 22 10.70 -16.04 -21.43
C ALA A 22 10.90 -15.05 -20.27
N ILE A 23 12.11 -14.51 -20.10
CA ILE A 23 12.41 -13.50 -19.07
C ILE A 23 11.63 -12.21 -19.34
N SER A 24 11.56 -11.75 -20.59
CA SER A 24 10.78 -10.56 -20.96
C SER A 24 9.29 -10.75 -20.71
N LEU A 25 8.73 -11.91 -21.07
CA LEU A 25 7.33 -12.24 -20.81
C LEU A 25 7.05 -12.30 -19.31
N TRP A 26 7.94 -12.92 -18.52
CA TRP A 26 7.80 -12.99 -17.08
C TRP A 26 7.89 -11.61 -16.43
N ALA A 27 8.86 -10.78 -16.84
CA ALA A 27 8.99 -9.42 -16.34
C ALA A 27 7.76 -8.56 -16.69
N ASN A 28 7.21 -8.70 -17.90
CA ASN A 28 6.00 -7.99 -18.31
C ASN A 28 4.75 -8.50 -17.58
N TYR A 29 4.65 -9.82 -17.37
CA TYR A 29 3.57 -10.41 -16.58
C TYR A 29 3.63 -9.95 -15.13
N GLU A 30 4.81 -9.91 -14.52
CA GLU A 30 4.98 -9.45 -13.15
C GLU A 30 4.73 -7.93 -13.04
N ALA A 31 5.11 -7.14 -14.06
CA ALA A 31 4.74 -5.73 -14.16
C ALA A 31 3.23 -5.51 -14.35
N SER A 32 2.50 -6.49 -14.91
CA SER A 32 1.05 -6.43 -15.07
C SER A 32 0.27 -6.77 -13.80
N LYS A 33 0.91 -7.42 -12.81
CA LYS A 33 0.32 -7.71 -11.49
C LYS A 33 0.46 -6.48 -10.60
N GLY A 34 -0.42 -5.51 -10.80
CA GLY A 34 -0.42 -4.32 -9.97
C GLY A 34 -1.37 -3.26 -10.47
N PHE A 35 -1.06 -2.02 -10.13
CA PHE A 35 -1.71 -0.83 -10.63
C PHE A 35 -0.73 -0.11 -11.58
N ASP A 36 -1.28 0.61 -12.55
CA ASP A 36 -0.49 1.53 -13.36
C ASP A 36 0.06 2.66 -12.47
N LEU A 37 1.30 3.09 -12.70
CA LEU A 37 1.97 4.11 -11.89
C LEU A 37 2.47 5.22 -12.78
N THR A 38 2.03 6.44 -12.48
CA THR A 38 2.59 7.66 -13.08
C THR A 38 3.26 8.49 -12.01
N ILE A 39 4.47 8.98 -12.28
CA ILE A 39 5.19 9.87 -11.38
C ILE A 39 5.24 11.27 -12.01
N HIS A 40 4.77 12.26 -11.27
CA HIS A 40 4.76 13.66 -11.65
C HIS A 40 5.61 14.48 -10.68
N ASN A 41 6.28 15.51 -11.20
CA ASN A 41 7.07 16.43 -10.42
C ASN A 41 6.60 17.85 -10.74
N ALA A 42 5.71 18.39 -9.91
CA ALA A 42 5.22 19.76 -10.08
C ALA A 42 6.30 20.80 -9.69
N SER A 43 7.39 20.36 -9.06
CA SER A 43 8.54 21.15 -8.64
C SER A 43 9.71 21.14 -9.66
N MET A 44 9.51 20.69 -10.91
CA MET A 44 10.56 20.45 -11.92
C MET A 44 11.62 21.55 -12.09
N ASN A 45 11.27 22.82 -11.89
CA ASN A 45 12.17 23.96 -12.06
C ASN A 45 12.94 24.35 -10.79
N THR A 46 12.78 23.63 -9.68
CA THR A 46 13.43 23.92 -8.40
C THR A 46 14.56 22.93 -8.09
N LEU A 47 15.44 23.29 -7.15
CA LEU A 47 16.51 22.39 -6.68
C LEU A 47 15.94 21.12 -6.02
N VAL A 48 14.86 21.29 -5.25
CA VAL A 48 14.08 20.22 -4.60
C VAL A 48 13.50 19.27 -5.66
N GLY A 49 12.87 19.79 -6.71
CA GLY A 49 12.35 18.97 -7.80
C GLY A 49 13.44 18.18 -8.51
N ARG A 50 14.60 18.78 -8.79
CA ARG A 50 15.74 18.07 -9.40
C ARG A 50 16.30 16.97 -8.50
N GLN A 51 16.39 17.23 -7.19
CA GLN A 51 16.84 16.24 -6.21
C GLN A 51 15.89 15.05 -6.18
N PHE A 52 14.58 15.29 -6.19
CA PHE A 52 13.58 14.21 -6.27
C PHE A 52 13.73 13.38 -7.53
N ASP A 53 13.86 14.02 -8.70
CA ASP A 53 14.04 13.31 -9.96
C ASP A 53 15.28 12.41 -9.92
N LEU A 54 16.43 12.95 -9.54
CA LEU A 54 17.69 12.21 -9.49
C LEU A 54 17.67 11.07 -8.46
N MET A 55 17.12 11.32 -7.26
CA MET A 55 17.20 10.37 -6.15
C MET A 55 16.12 9.28 -6.20
N PHE A 56 14.98 9.56 -6.82
CA PHE A 56 13.80 8.69 -6.73
C PHE A 56 13.16 8.33 -8.07
N VAL A 57 13.18 9.22 -9.06
CA VAL A 57 12.51 8.98 -10.35
C VAL A 57 13.46 8.29 -11.34
N SER A 58 14.61 8.90 -11.62
CA SER A 58 15.57 8.43 -12.64
C SER A 58 16.14 7.04 -12.36
N ASN A 59 16.16 6.60 -11.10
CA ASN A 59 16.63 5.28 -10.69
C ASN A 59 15.50 4.29 -10.37
N GLY A 60 14.24 4.67 -10.59
CA GLY A 60 13.06 3.83 -10.32
C GLY A 60 12.77 3.56 -8.84
N LYS A 61 13.47 4.22 -7.90
CA LYS A 61 13.35 3.95 -6.47
C LYS A 61 11.97 4.33 -5.91
N ALA A 62 11.36 5.42 -6.38
CA ALA A 62 9.97 5.77 -6.01
C ALA A 62 8.99 4.68 -6.42
N ALA A 63 9.07 4.20 -7.66
CA ALA A 63 8.22 3.13 -8.15
C ALA A 63 8.37 1.84 -7.35
N LYS A 64 9.62 1.43 -7.09
CA LYS A 64 9.91 0.25 -6.28
C LYS A 64 9.34 0.36 -4.86
N LEU A 65 9.57 1.48 -4.18
CA LEU A 65 9.07 1.72 -2.83
C LEU A 65 7.54 1.73 -2.79
N LEU A 66 6.88 2.33 -3.77
CA LEU A 66 5.43 2.40 -3.83
C LEU A 66 4.79 1.03 -4.09
N LEU A 67 5.33 0.24 -5.02
CA LEU A 67 4.86 -1.12 -5.30
C LEU A 67 5.06 -2.03 -4.09
N GLU A 68 6.21 -1.93 -3.42
CA GLU A 68 6.52 -2.68 -2.21
C GLU A 68 5.59 -2.28 -1.05
N ALA A 69 5.36 -0.98 -0.85
CA ALA A 69 4.39 -0.47 0.11
C ALA A 69 2.98 -1.00 -0.17
N SER A 70 2.57 -0.99 -1.44
CA SER A 70 1.27 -1.49 -1.86
C SER A 70 1.08 -2.96 -1.53
N ASP A 71 2.03 -3.80 -1.92
CA ASP A 71 1.98 -5.25 -1.70
C ASP A 71 1.93 -5.60 -0.20
N VAL A 72 2.67 -4.85 0.64
CA VAL A 72 2.60 -5.03 2.10
C VAL A 72 1.22 -4.62 2.63
N MET A 73 0.73 -3.43 2.28
CA MET A 73 -0.54 -2.93 2.81
C MET A 73 -1.73 -3.77 2.33
N GLU A 74 -1.73 -4.16 1.06
CA GLU A 74 -2.75 -5.04 0.50
C GLU A 74 -2.85 -6.36 1.28
N ARG A 75 -1.72 -7.03 1.52
CA ARG A 75 -1.69 -8.32 2.22
C ARG A 75 -2.18 -8.24 3.66
N ILE A 76 -1.93 -7.11 4.34
CA ILE A 76 -2.41 -6.90 5.71
C ILE A 76 -3.91 -6.58 5.72
N VAL A 77 -4.39 -5.76 4.78
CA VAL A 77 -5.78 -5.28 4.75
C VAL A 77 -6.74 -6.32 4.14
N TYR A 78 -6.27 -7.19 3.25
CA TYR A 78 -7.08 -8.20 2.56
C TYR A 78 -6.47 -9.61 2.64
N PRO A 79 -6.39 -10.22 3.84
CA PRO A 79 -5.93 -11.59 3.99
C PRO A 79 -6.94 -12.58 3.40
N ALA A 80 -6.43 -13.58 2.67
CA ALA A 80 -7.15 -14.81 2.31
C ALA A 80 -8.46 -14.67 1.49
N ASN A 81 -8.60 -13.63 0.65
CA ASN A 81 -9.77 -13.40 -0.22
C ASN A 81 -11.13 -13.35 0.51
N MET A 82 -11.12 -13.10 1.83
CA MET A 82 -12.35 -13.10 2.64
C MET A 82 -13.25 -11.89 2.37
N TYR A 83 -12.67 -10.77 1.91
CA TYR A 83 -13.37 -9.50 1.72
C TYR A 83 -13.22 -8.98 0.29
N VAL A 84 -14.19 -8.18 -0.16
CA VAL A 84 -14.13 -7.52 -1.46
C VAL A 84 -12.99 -6.51 -1.46
N LYS A 85 -12.01 -6.75 -2.32
CA LYS A 85 -10.83 -5.89 -2.47
C LYS A 85 -11.24 -4.54 -3.07
N LYS A 86 -10.72 -3.45 -2.47
CA LYS A 86 -10.87 -2.10 -3.04
C LYS A 86 -10.19 -2.04 -4.41
N PRO A 87 -10.87 -1.55 -5.46
CA PRO A 87 -10.24 -1.44 -6.77
C PRO A 87 -9.19 -0.33 -6.76
N VAL A 88 -7.92 -0.70 -6.96
CA VAL A 88 -6.79 0.22 -7.18
C VAL A 88 -6.20 -0.13 -8.54
N ARG A 89 -6.38 0.76 -9.51
CA ARG A 89 -6.02 0.54 -10.92
C ARG A 89 -4.88 1.43 -11.38
N HIS A 90 -4.85 2.67 -10.89
CA HIS A 90 -3.85 3.65 -11.28
C HIS A 90 -3.51 4.53 -10.08
N VAL A 91 -2.21 4.74 -9.85
CA VAL A 91 -1.72 5.64 -8.81
C VAL A 91 -0.83 6.68 -9.45
N ILE A 92 -1.12 7.95 -9.18
CA ILE A 92 -0.32 9.09 -9.57
C ILE A 92 0.47 9.52 -8.34
N LEU A 93 1.79 9.36 -8.38
CA LEU A 93 2.68 9.91 -7.37
C LEU A 93 3.13 11.29 -7.80
N GLU A 94 2.87 12.31 -7.01
CA GLU A 94 3.20 13.69 -7.33
C GLU A 94 4.05 14.33 -6.21
N LEU A 95 5.20 14.91 -6.58
CA LEU A 95 5.87 15.88 -5.72
C LEU A 95 5.18 17.24 -5.89
N ALA A 96 4.66 17.81 -4.80
CA ALA A 96 3.97 19.09 -4.85
C ALA A 96 4.92 20.22 -5.27
N GLY A 97 4.38 21.21 -5.99
CA GLY A 97 5.09 22.44 -6.35
C GLY A 97 5.32 23.38 -5.17
N GLU A 98 4.46 23.28 -4.15
CA GLU A 98 4.44 24.12 -2.96
C GLU A 98 4.27 23.27 -1.70
N LYS A 99 4.58 23.85 -0.54
CA LYS A 99 4.45 23.18 0.76
C LYS A 99 2.98 22.88 1.06
N THR A 100 2.70 21.65 1.47
CA THR A 100 1.36 21.20 1.87
C THR A 100 1.24 21.11 3.39
N THR A 101 0.01 21.05 3.91
CA THR A 101 -0.24 20.95 5.36
C THR A 101 0.19 19.60 5.96
N GLU A 102 0.16 18.55 5.15
CA GLU A 102 0.54 17.19 5.54
C GLU A 102 1.75 16.76 4.72
N ILE A 103 2.60 15.90 5.29
CA ILE A 103 3.77 15.31 4.61
C ILE A 103 3.33 14.53 3.36
N VAL A 104 2.16 13.89 3.44
CA VAL A 104 1.54 13.12 2.36
C VAL A 104 0.06 13.37 2.38
N GLN A 105 -0.52 13.63 1.22
CA GLN A 105 -1.96 13.67 1.00
C GLN A 105 -2.37 12.61 -0.02
N VAL A 106 -3.49 11.94 0.21
CA VAL A 106 -4.06 11.00 -0.75
C VAL A 106 -5.41 11.53 -1.21
N LYS A 107 -5.55 11.71 -2.52
CA LYS A 107 -6.79 12.13 -3.17
C LYS A 107 -7.29 11.02 -4.07
N ARG A 108 -8.60 10.82 -4.11
CA ARG A 108 -9.23 9.97 -5.11
C ARG A 108 -9.34 10.73 -6.42
N GLY A 109 -9.08 10.04 -7.53
CA GLY A 109 -9.24 10.59 -8.87
C GLY A 109 -10.64 11.18 -9.07
N TYR A 110 -10.70 12.40 -9.58
CA TYR A 110 -11.95 13.18 -9.70
C TYR A 110 -12.92 12.64 -10.77
N LYS A 111 -12.42 11.81 -11.70
CA LYS A 111 -13.23 11.31 -12.80
C LYS A 111 -14.08 10.13 -12.33
N LYS A 112 -15.40 10.33 -12.23
CA LYS A 112 -16.39 9.25 -12.02
C LYS A 112 -16.22 8.09 -13.02
N GLU A 113 -15.66 8.38 -14.19
CA GLU A 113 -15.41 7.43 -15.28
C GLU A 113 -14.16 6.54 -15.07
N LYS A 114 -13.28 6.87 -14.12
CA LYS A 114 -12.07 6.08 -13.80
C LYS A 114 -12.06 5.64 -12.32
N PRO A 115 -12.94 4.71 -11.93
CA PRO A 115 -12.89 4.15 -10.58
C PRO A 115 -11.55 3.44 -10.33
N GLY A 116 -10.94 3.72 -9.18
CA GLY A 116 -9.67 3.12 -8.77
C GLY A 116 -8.42 3.92 -9.14
N GLU A 117 -8.57 5.19 -9.55
CA GLU A 117 -7.48 6.14 -9.69
C GLU A 117 -7.24 6.90 -8.38
N TYR A 118 -5.99 7.00 -7.93
CA TYR A 118 -5.59 7.72 -6.71
C TYR A 118 -4.38 8.60 -6.98
N GLN A 119 -4.33 9.77 -6.35
CA GLN A 119 -3.21 10.71 -6.42
C GLN A 119 -2.59 10.84 -5.04
N ILE A 120 -1.31 10.50 -4.93
CA ILE A 120 -0.47 10.66 -3.75
C ILE A 120 0.35 11.92 -3.95
N ILE A 121 0.12 12.93 -3.12
CA ILE A 121 0.83 14.21 -3.17
C ILE A 121 1.82 14.24 -2.01
N ILE A 122 3.11 14.39 -2.31
CA ILE A 122 4.20 14.46 -1.36
C ILE A 122 4.60 15.92 -1.14
N ASN A 123 4.71 16.31 0.13
CA ASN A 123 5.24 17.61 0.51
C ASN A 123 6.74 17.69 0.16
N PRO A 124 7.21 18.73 -0.56
CA PRO A 124 8.62 18.94 -0.85
C PRO A 124 9.54 18.98 0.39
N GLU A 125 9.02 19.35 1.57
CA GLU A 125 9.78 19.38 2.83
C GLU A 125 10.40 18.03 3.20
N ILE A 126 9.84 16.91 2.71
CA ILE A 126 10.41 15.58 2.96
C ILE A 126 11.85 15.43 2.42
N LEU A 127 12.22 16.24 1.43
CA LEU A 127 13.58 16.24 0.87
C LEU A 127 14.61 16.93 1.77
N GLU A 128 14.15 17.65 2.79
CA GLU A 128 14.98 18.33 3.80
C GLU A 128 15.28 17.43 5.01
N GLU A 129 14.67 16.23 5.08
CA GLU A 129 14.86 15.26 6.17
C GLU A 129 16.28 14.65 6.19
N GLU A 130 16.86 14.53 7.40
CA GLU A 130 18.21 13.96 7.60
C GLU A 130 18.35 12.56 6.96
N ASN A 131 17.31 11.73 7.10
CA ASN A 131 17.22 10.43 6.44
C ASN A 131 16.12 10.43 5.38
N LEU A 132 16.37 11.17 4.31
CA LEU A 132 15.53 11.29 3.13
C LEU A 132 14.94 9.94 2.64
N THR A 133 15.77 8.89 2.53
CA THR A 133 15.28 7.60 2.03
C THR A 133 14.25 6.98 2.97
N LYS A 134 14.50 7.04 4.28
CA LYS A 134 13.58 6.51 5.29
C LYS A 134 12.32 7.36 5.38
N ALA A 135 12.43 8.69 5.33
CA ALA A 135 11.30 9.59 5.34
C ALA A 135 10.38 9.35 4.13
N MET A 136 10.96 9.31 2.93
CA MET A 136 10.23 8.98 1.70
C MET A 136 9.55 7.62 1.77
N ALA A 137 10.25 6.58 2.26
CA ALA A 137 9.63 5.28 2.46
C ALA A 137 8.44 5.35 3.45
N ALA A 138 8.59 6.03 4.59
CA ALA A 138 7.50 6.19 5.56
C ALA A 138 6.29 6.90 4.96
N ALA A 139 6.53 7.96 4.19
CA ALA A 139 5.51 8.69 3.45
C ALA A 139 4.75 7.79 2.47
N LEU A 140 5.47 7.03 1.63
CA LEU A 140 4.87 6.14 0.63
C LEU A 140 4.09 4.98 1.25
N TYR A 141 4.61 4.39 2.33
CA TYR A 141 3.88 3.35 3.08
C TYR A 141 2.60 3.91 3.70
N ARG A 142 2.67 5.08 4.32
CA ARG A 142 1.49 5.76 4.88
C ARG A 142 0.47 6.09 3.78
N ALA A 143 0.94 6.60 2.64
CA ALA A 143 0.09 6.87 1.47
C ALA A 143 -0.64 5.61 0.99
N MET A 144 0.09 4.50 0.82
CA MET A 144 -0.51 3.25 0.35
C MET A 144 -1.48 2.64 1.35
N ALA A 145 -1.28 2.85 2.66
CA ALA A 145 -2.26 2.47 3.67
C ALA A 145 -3.59 3.20 3.43
N TYR A 146 -3.57 4.53 3.22
CA TYR A 146 -4.79 5.27 2.88
C TYR A 146 -5.40 4.84 1.53
N VAL A 147 -4.58 4.53 0.53
CA VAL A 147 -5.07 4.07 -0.78
C VAL A 147 -5.85 2.77 -0.64
N TRP A 148 -5.36 1.81 0.15
CA TRP A 148 -5.99 0.49 0.33
C TRP A 148 -7.15 0.45 1.31
N LEU A 149 -7.20 1.38 2.27
CA LEU A 149 -8.34 1.51 3.18
C LEU A 149 -9.53 2.17 2.47
N TRP A 150 -10.75 1.78 2.80
CA TRP A 150 -11.94 2.41 2.25
C TRP A 150 -12.09 3.86 2.76
N ASP A 151 -12.56 4.74 1.87
CA ASP A 151 -12.60 6.19 2.14
C ASP A 151 -13.58 6.49 3.28
N SER A 152 -13.17 7.35 4.21
CA SER A 152 -14.04 7.81 5.30
C SER A 152 -14.97 8.93 4.82
N THR A 153 -16.25 8.79 5.15
CA THR A 153 -17.30 9.78 4.82
C THR A 153 -17.51 10.80 5.94
N THR A 154 -17.12 10.46 7.18
CA THR A 154 -17.29 11.30 8.37
C THR A 154 -15.98 11.59 9.10
N ALA A 155 -15.95 12.62 9.94
CA ALA A 155 -14.78 12.97 10.75
C ALA A 155 -14.42 11.89 11.78
N ALA A 156 -15.42 11.23 12.38
CA ALA A 156 -15.19 10.11 13.30
C ALA A 156 -14.51 8.93 12.57
N GLN A 157 -14.96 8.64 11.33
CA GLN A 157 -14.33 7.62 10.49
C GLN A 157 -12.88 7.97 10.12
N ARG A 158 -12.58 9.25 9.86
CA ARG A 158 -11.19 9.68 9.61
C ARG A 158 -10.27 9.32 10.77
N SER A 159 -10.67 9.61 12.01
CA SER A 159 -9.86 9.26 13.18
C SER A 159 -9.64 7.75 13.33
N VAL A 160 -10.59 6.92 12.90
CA VAL A 160 -10.43 5.46 12.90
C VAL A 160 -9.49 5.01 11.78
N VAL A 161 -9.64 5.54 10.57
CA VAL A 161 -8.73 5.27 9.44
C VAL A 161 -7.31 5.67 9.79
N ASP A 162 -7.10 6.84 10.38
CA ASP A 162 -5.77 7.30 10.82
C ASP A 162 -5.14 6.35 11.83
N ALA A 163 -5.94 5.84 12.78
CA ALA A 163 -5.46 4.85 13.75
C ALA A 163 -5.11 3.50 13.10
N ILE A 164 -5.89 3.05 12.12
CA ILE A 164 -5.57 1.85 11.33
C ILE A 164 -4.27 2.08 10.56
N VAL A 165 -4.10 3.23 9.92
CA VAL A 165 -2.87 3.57 9.20
C VAL A 165 -1.66 3.52 10.12
N GLU A 166 -1.70 4.13 11.31
CA GLU A 166 -0.60 4.06 12.27
C GLU A 166 -0.31 2.61 12.71
N TYR A 167 -1.35 1.81 12.94
CA TYR A 167 -1.20 0.39 13.23
C TYR A 167 -0.56 -0.38 12.07
N LEU A 168 -0.99 -0.15 10.82
CA LEU A 168 -0.43 -0.76 9.62
C LEU A 168 1.05 -0.42 9.45
N MET A 169 1.43 0.82 9.75
CA MET A 169 2.83 1.26 9.73
C MET A 169 3.69 0.45 10.71
N VAL A 170 3.20 0.18 11.91
CA VAL A 170 3.89 -0.67 12.90
C VAL A 170 3.89 -2.15 12.46
N ARG A 171 2.74 -2.67 12.02
CA ARG A 171 2.59 -4.08 11.58
C ARG A 171 3.43 -4.42 10.36
N SER A 172 3.70 -3.44 9.50
CA SER A 172 4.59 -3.64 8.35
C SER A 172 6.03 -4.05 8.75
N GLY A 173 6.42 -3.87 10.02
CA GLY A 173 7.77 -4.12 10.52
C GLY A 173 8.81 -3.13 10.00
N ARG A 174 8.39 -2.09 9.26
CA ARG A 174 9.27 -1.10 8.62
C ARG A 174 9.48 0.14 9.49
N PHE A 175 8.53 0.46 10.36
CA PHE A 175 8.52 1.69 11.15
C PHE A 175 8.15 1.39 12.59
N ASN A 176 8.90 1.98 13.53
CA ASN A 176 8.55 1.94 14.94
C ASN A 176 7.49 3.02 15.20
N SER A 177 6.65 2.81 16.23
CA SER A 177 5.70 3.81 16.73
C SER A 177 6.47 5.02 17.29
N THR A 178 6.87 5.95 16.42
CA THR A 178 7.65 7.13 16.82
C THR A 178 7.00 8.46 16.46
N SER A 179 5.77 8.49 15.91
CA SER A 179 5.19 9.72 15.33
C SER A 179 3.88 10.25 15.92
N SER A 180 3.31 9.68 16.98
CA SER A 180 2.15 10.31 17.62
C SER A 180 2.16 10.17 19.14
N LYS A 181 2.93 11.05 19.81
CA LYS A 181 2.74 11.32 21.23
C LYS A 181 1.32 11.88 21.44
N ASN A 182 0.49 11.13 22.17
CA ASN A 182 -0.65 11.58 23.01
C ASN A 182 -2.10 11.16 22.69
N ARG A 183 -2.46 10.56 21.54
CA ARG A 183 -3.81 9.94 21.39
C ARG A 183 -3.85 8.66 20.55
N SER A 184 -3.07 8.59 19.47
CA SER A 184 -3.01 7.42 18.58
C SER A 184 -2.48 6.15 19.27
N SER A 185 -1.64 6.27 20.32
CA SER A 185 -1.04 5.10 20.97
C SER A 185 -2.05 4.16 21.62
N ASN A 186 -3.16 4.67 22.16
CA ASN A 186 -4.14 3.82 22.83
C ASN A 186 -4.99 3.02 21.84
N VAL A 187 -5.37 3.65 20.72
CA VAL A 187 -6.14 2.99 19.66
C VAL A 187 -5.25 2.02 18.88
N GLY A 188 -4.02 2.40 18.54
CA GLY A 188 -3.05 1.49 17.90
C GLY A 188 -2.74 0.26 18.76
N ASN A 189 -2.55 0.44 20.07
CA ASN A 189 -2.37 -0.67 21.01
C ASN A 189 -3.64 -1.53 21.13
N PHE A 190 -4.83 -0.93 21.06
CA PHE A 190 -6.10 -1.65 21.03
C PHE A 190 -6.22 -2.49 19.75
N LEU A 191 -5.96 -1.92 18.57
CA LEU A 191 -5.94 -2.64 17.30
C LEU A 191 -4.94 -3.79 17.31
N GLN A 192 -3.74 -3.54 17.84
CA GLN A 192 -2.73 -4.56 18.02
C GLN A 192 -3.17 -5.67 18.97
N LYS A 193 -3.82 -5.33 20.09
CA LYS A 193 -4.38 -6.35 20.98
C LYS A 193 -5.49 -7.14 20.28
N CYS A 194 -6.44 -6.49 19.61
CA CYS A 194 -7.52 -7.18 18.90
C CYS A 194 -6.99 -8.12 17.81
N ASP A 195 -5.94 -7.72 17.10
CA ASP A 195 -5.36 -8.53 16.04
C ASP A 195 -4.41 -9.63 16.57
N ASN A 196 -3.75 -9.42 17.73
CA ASN A 196 -2.88 -10.42 18.36
C ASN A 196 -3.63 -11.42 19.26
N LEU A 197 -4.74 -11.02 19.88
CA LEU A 197 -5.49 -11.85 20.86
C LEU A 197 -6.25 -12.99 20.18
N ILE A 198 -6.43 -12.96 18.86
CA ILE A 198 -7.40 -13.79 18.17
C ILE A 198 -6.70 -14.47 17.00
N LEU A 199 -6.88 -15.79 16.90
CA LEU A 199 -6.30 -16.71 15.90
C LEU A 199 -6.63 -16.38 14.43
N SER A 200 -7.23 -15.22 14.14
CA SER A 200 -7.54 -14.75 12.79
C SER A 200 -6.89 -13.39 12.51
N ASN A 201 -5.78 -13.44 11.77
CA ASN A 201 -5.19 -12.28 11.07
C ASN A 201 -6.28 -11.59 10.21
N GLY A 202 -7.02 -10.62 10.76
CA GLY A 202 -8.21 -10.15 10.06
C GLY A 202 -9.06 -9.09 10.75
N PHE A 203 -8.78 -8.66 11.98
CA PHE A 203 -9.58 -7.60 12.61
C PHE A 203 -9.50 -6.29 11.81
N VAL A 204 -8.31 -5.93 11.32
CA VAL A 204 -8.14 -4.76 10.45
C VAL A 204 -8.87 -4.93 9.11
N ALA A 205 -8.88 -6.13 8.55
CA ALA A 205 -9.61 -6.43 7.32
C ALA A 205 -11.13 -6.25 7.51
N ARG A 206 -11.67 -6.77 8.62
CA ARG A 206 -13.09 -6.57 9.02
C ARG A 206 -13.41 -5.12 9.22
N LEU A 207 -12.59 -4.40 9.98
CA LEU A 207 -12.82 -3.00 10.30
C LEU A 207 -12.79 -2.16 9.03
N ASN A 208 -11.85 -2.43 8.11
CA ASN A 208 -11.82 -1.82 6.79
C ASN A 208 -13.10 -2.13 5.99
N ASN A 209 -13.57 -3.37 6.00
CA ASN A 209 -14.82 -3.74 5.32
C ASN A 209 -16.06 -3.08 5.96
N ALA A 210 -16.11 -2.95 7.28
CA ALA A 210 -17.20 -2.29 7.99
C ALA A 210 -17.26 -0.78 7.68
N VAL A 211 -16.10 -0.12 7.48
CA VAL A 211 -16.03 1.27 6.99
C VAL A 211 -16.68 1.41 5.60
N HIS A 212 -16.57 0.38 4.75
CA HIS A 212 -17.21 0.35 3.43
C HIS A 212 -18.73 0.17 3.53
N GLU A 213 -19.19 -0.76 4.37
CA GLU A 213 -20.60 -1.16 4.46
C GLU A 213 -21.47 -0.19 5.28
N LEU A 214 -20.92 0.44 6.32
CA LEU A 214 -21.66 1.29 7.25
C LEU A 214 -21.01 2.67 7.47
N PRO A 215 -21.65 3.77 7.03
CA PRO A 215 -21.15 5.13 7.26
C PRO A 215 -21.41 5.67 8.68
N SER A 216 -21.33 4.85 9.74
CA SER A 216 -21.66 5.26 11.12
C SER A 216 -20.72 4.67 12.19
N GLU A 217 -20.76 5.21 13.42
CA GLU A 217 -19.97 4.74 14.58
C GLU A 217 -20.20 3.25 14.92
N ARG A 218 -21.33 2.68 14.50
CA ARG A 218 -21.66 1.25 14.68
C ARG A 218 -20.74 0.31 13.91
N MET A 219 -19.89 0.81 13.01
CA MET A 219 -18.90 0.00 12.29
C MET A 219 -17.94 -0.75 13.23
N VAL A 220 -17.56 -0.13 14.36
CA VAL A 220 -16.66 -0.74 15.34
C VAL A 220 -17.39 -1.86 16.08
N ASP A 221 -18.64 -1.60 16.49
CA ASP A 221 -19.49 -2.61 17.15
C ASP A 221 -19.78 -3.79 16.23
N GLN A 222 -20.03 -3.57 14.94
CA GLN A 222 -20.21 -4.66 13.98
C GLN A 222 -18.92 -5.48 13.82
N ALA A 223 -17.77 -4.82 13.65
CA ALA A 223 -16.50 -5.52 13.54
C ALA A 223 -16.19 -6.36 14.81
N LEU A 224 -16.55 -5.85 15.99
CA LEU A 224 -16.42 -6.56 17.27
C LEU A 224 -17.49 -7.66 17.45
N ASN A 225 -18.72 -7.48 16.99
CA ASN A 225 -19.78 -8.49 17.11
C ASN A 225 -19.50 -9.69 16.20
N GLN A 226 -19.08 -9.46 14.96
CA GLN A 226 -18.64 -10.54 14.06
C GLN A 226 -17.45 -11.31 14.66
N LEU A 227 -16.55 -10.60 15.34
CA LEU A 227 -15.42 -11.20 16.06
C LEU A 227 -15.88 -12.09 17.22
N LEU A 228 -16.85 -11.62 18.01
CA LEU A 228 -17.44 -12.37 19.14
C LEU A 228 -18.19 -13.63 18.65
N GLU A 229 -18.95 -13.53 17.56
CA GLU A 229 -19.67 -14.66 16.96
C GLU A 229 -18.71 -15.76 16.49
N GLU A 230 -17.62 -15.40 15.80
CA GLU A 230 -16.62 -16.37 15.35
C GLU A 230 -15.86 -17.03 16.51
N LEU A 231 -15.46 -16.26 17.52
CA LEU A 231 -14.82 -16.80 18.72
C LEU A 231 -15.73 -17.79 19.45
N CYS A 232 -17.04 -17.50 19.53
CA CYS A 232 -18.03 -18.41 20.10
C CYS A 232 -18.20 -19.68 19.28
N LEU A 233 -18.23 -19.57 17.94
CA LEU A 233 -18.32 -20.73 17.04
C LEU A 233 -17.07 -21.64 17.14
N GLU A 234 -15.88 -21.06 17.22
CA GLU A 234 -14.62 -21.81 17.35
C GLU A 234 -14.53 -22.52 18.72
N HIS A 235 -14.96 -21.87 19.81
CA HIS A 235 -15.03 -22.48 21.14
C HIS A 235 -16.10 -23.58 21.22
N LEU A 236 -17.25 -23.42 20.56
CA LEU A 236 -18.29 -24.45 20.49
C LEU A 236 -17.84 -25.68 19.70
N GLN A 237 -17.02 -25.51 18.65
CA GLN A 237 -16.43 -26.61 17.90
C GLN A 237 -15.36 -27.35 18.69
N LEU A 238 -14.51 -26.65 19.44
CA LEU A 238 -13.49 -27.26 20.32
C LEU A 238 -14.10 -27.97 21.53
N ALA A 239 -15.28 -27.54 22.01
CA ALA A 239 -16.01 -28.18 23.09
C ALA A 239 -16.85 -29.40 22.66
N SER A 240 -16.83 -29.76 21.38
CA SER A 240 -17.61 -30.86 20.79
C SER A 240 -16.84 -32.17 20.59
N PHE A 241 -15.65 -32.31 21.21
CA PHE A 241 -14.86 -33.55 21.25
C PHE A 241 -14.71 -34.10 22.67
#